data_AF-A0A920HPU4-F1
#
_entry.id   AF-A0A920HPU4-F1
#
_cell.length_a   1.000
_cell.length_b   1.000
_cell.length_c   1.000
_cell.angle_alpha   90.00
_cell.angle_beta   90.00
_cell.angle_gamma   90.00
#
_symmetry.space_group_name_H-M   'P 1'
#
loop_
_entity.id
_entity.type
_entity.pdbx_description
1 polymer ?
#
loop_
_entity_poly.entity_id
_entity_poly.type
_entity_poly.pdbx_seq_one_letter_code
_entity_poly.pdbx_strand_id
1 'polypeptide(L)' 'MDESSRVMSLRDGTKKMSKSDPSAMSRIEFKDSNDLIVKKISKAKTDPLPIPNNVDELETRPEVQI' A
#
# COMPACT_ATOMS: atom_id res chain seq x y z
N MET A 1 -8.59 19.84 7.65
CA MET A 1 -8.31 18.45 7.26
C MET A 1 -6.83 18.42 6.91
N ASP A 2 -6.00 17.70 7.67
CA ASP A 2 -4.58 17.55 7.32
C ASP A 2 -4.49 16.90 5.93
N GLU A 3 -4.10 17.65 4.90
CA GLU A 3 -3.99 17.22 3.49
C GLU A 3 -2.80 16.27 3.22
N SER A 4 -2.44 15.41 4.18
CA SER A 4 -1.37 14.45 4.00
C SER A 4 -1.95 13.04 3.85
N SER A 5 -1.96 12.53 2.63
CA SER A 5 -2.23 11.11 2.37
C SER A 5 -1.21 10.25 3.15
N ARG A 6 -1.71 9.32 3.96
CA ARG A 6 -0.86 8.39 4.70
C ARG A 6 -0.49 7.23 3.79
N VAL A 7 0.80 7.05 3.54
CA VAL A 7 1.30 5.93 2.74
C VAL A 7 1.43 4.68 3.61
N MET A 8 0.73 3.63 3.21
CA MET A 8 0.68 2.33 3.91
C MET A 8 1.64 1.32 3.27
N SER A 9 1.89 0.20 3.96
CA SER A 9 2.78 -0.86 3.49
C SER A 9 2.23 -1.57 2.25
N LEU A 10 3.10 -1.84 1.26
CA LEU A 10 2.74 -2.57 0.04
C LEU A 10 2.36 -4.04 0.28
N ARG A 11 2.61 -4.56 1.49
CA ARG A 11 2.30 -5.95 1.88
C ARG A 11 1.11 -6.06 2.82
N ASP A 12 0.82 -4.97 3.53
CA ASP A 12 -0.15 -4.94 4.61
C ASP A 12 -0.70 -3.52 4.73
N GLY A 13 -1.82 -3.25 4.05
CA GLY A 13 -2.45 -1.93 4.04
C GLY A 13 -2.89 -1.43 5.43
N THR A 14 -2.90 -2.28 6.47
CA THR A 14 -3.21 -1.85 7.85
C THR A 14 -2.04 -1.17 8.55
N LYS A 15 -0.80 -1.40 8.06
CA LYS A 15 0.41 -0.87 8.68
C LYS A 15 0.94 0.33 7.90
N LYS A 16 1.27 1.40 8.61
CA LYS A 16 2.01 2.53 8.03
C LYS A 16 3.34 2.04 7.46
N MET A 17 3.71 2.52 6.28
CA MET A 17 5.00 2.18 5.69
C MET A 17 6.13 2.58 6.65
N SER A 18 6.99 1.62 6.99
CA SER A 18 8.08 1.83 7.95
C SER A 18 9.43 1.34 7.41
N LYS A 19 10.48 2.12 7.68
CA LYS A 19 11.86 1.73 7.41
C LYS A 19 12.33 0.55 8.27
N SER A 20 11.71 0.32 9.43
CA SER A 20 12.08 -0.79 10.32
C SER A 20 11.41 -2.12 9.95
N ASP A 21 10.51 -2.15 8.98
CA ASP A 21 9.85 -3.39 8.57
C ASP A 21 10.90 -4.39 8.03
N PRO A 22 10.85 -5.67 8.45
CA PRO A 22 11.84 -6.67 8.05
C PRO A 22 11.79 -6.97 6.55
N SER A 23 10.65 -6.73 5.88
CA SER A 23 10.51 -6.96 4.45
C SER A 23 10.83 -5.71 3.66
N ALA A 24 11.89 -5.73 2.84
CA ALA A 24 12.15 -4.63 1.89
C ALA A 24 11.05 -4.50 0.81
N MET A 25 10.20 -5.52 0.65
CA MET A 25 9.09 -5.52 -0.30
C MET A 25 7.82 -4.85 0.26
N SER A 26 7.81 -4.44 1.53
CA SER A 26 6.71 -3.66 2.12
C SER A 26 6.85 -2.15 1.90
N ARG A 27 8.03 -1.70 1.47
CA ARG A 27 8.38 -0.27 1.31
C ARG A 27 9.10 0.03 0.00
N ILE A 28 9.00 1.29 -0.42
CA ILE A 28 9.81 1.86 -1.50
C ILE A 28 10.94 2.68 -0.87
N GLU A 29 12.16 2.48 -1.35
CA GLU A 29 13.32 3.25 -0.94
C GLU A 29 13.72 4.21 -2.06
N PHE A 30 14.20 5.41 -1.73
CA PHE A 30 14.67 6.39 -2.74
C PHE A 30 15.84 5.89 -3.59
N LYS A 31 16.52 4.83 -3.15
CA LYS A 31 17.64 4.20 -3.86
C LYS A 31 17.20 3.01 -4.72
N ASP A 32 15.92 2.64 -4.70
CA ASP A 32 15.42 1.57 -5.56
C ASP A 32 15.55 1.98 -7.03
N SER A 33 16.00 1.04 -7.87
CA SER A 33 15.99 1.25 -9.32
C SER A 33 14.56 1.22 -9.87
N ASN A 34 14.36 1.80 -11.05
CA ASN A 34 13.05 1.81 -11.73
C ASN A 34 12.43 0.41 -11.82
N ASP A 35 13.23 -0.60 -12.18
CA ASP A 35 12.75 -1.99 -12.28
C ASP A 35 12.30 -2.56 -10.94
N LEU A 36 13.01 -2.22 -9.85
CA LEU A 36 12.65 -2.66 -8.51
C LEU A 36 11.38 -1.98 -8.03
N ILE A 37 11.20 -0.69 -8.31
CA ILE A 37 9.97 0.05 -8.00
C ILE A 37 8.78 -0.60 -8.71
N VAL A 38 8.89 -0.83 -10.03
CA VAL A 38 7.84 -1.49 -10.82
C VAL A 38 7.51 -2.86 -10.24
N LYS A 39 8.53 -3.67 -9.92
CA LYS A 39 8.35 -5.01 -9.35
C LYS A 39 7.72 -5.00 -7.95
N LYS A 40 8.03 -4.00 -7.12
CA LYS A 40 7.45 -3.85 -5.78
C LYS A 40 5.97 -3.49 -5.88
N ILE A 41 5.62 -2.54 -6.74
CA ILE A 41 4.24 -2.12 -6.99
C ILE A 41 3.44 -3.28 -7.59
N SER A 42 3.97 -3.95 -8.62
CA SER A 42 3.26 -5.06 -9.29
C SER A 42 3.00 -6.26 -8.38
N LYS A 43 3.80 -6.41 -7.31
CA LYS A 43 3.64 -7.48 -6.32
C LYS A 43 2.99 -7.00 -5.03
N ALA A 44 2.53 -5.75 -4.97
CA ALA A 44 1.82 -5.24 -3.81
C ALA A 44 0.56 -6.09 -3.57
N LYS A 45 0.15 -6.19 -2.31
CA LYS A 45 -1.08 -6.90 -1.97
C LYS A 45 -2.25 -6.07 -2.47
N THR A 46 -3.07 -6.68 -3.32
CA THR A 46 -4.28 -6.07 -3.87
C THR A 46 -5.47 -6.92 -3.50
N ASP A 47 -6.64 -6.31 -3.57
CA ASP A 47 -7.89 -7.02 -3.37
C ASP A 47 -8.44 -7.53 -4.72
N PRO A 48 -8.75 -8.83 -4.84
CA PRO A 48 -9.35 -9.38 -6.06
C PRO A 48 -10.81 -8.95 -6.29
N LEU A 49 -11.50 -8.43 -5.28
CA LEU A 49 -12.90 -8.03 -5.41
C LEU A 49 -13.04 -6.66 -6.10
N PRO A 50 -14.12 -6.45 -6.89
CA PRO A 50 -14.38 -5.15 -7.50
C PRO A 50 -14.46 -4.04 -6.45
N ILE A 51 -14.08 -2.83 -6.85
CA ILE A 51 -14.09 -1.65 -5.98
C ILE A 51 -15.56 -1.41 -5.56
N PRO A 52 -15.85 -1.41 -4.25
CA PRO A 52 -17.20 -1.19 -3.77
C PRO A 52 -17.56 0.30 -3.90
N ASN A 53 -18.81 0.60 -4.23
CA ASN A 53 -19.30 1.98 -4.36
C ASN A 53 -19.64 2.62 -3.00
N ASN A 54 -19.63 1.83 -1.91
CA ASN A 54 -19.98 2.28 -0.58
C ASN A 54 -18.72 2.49 0.28
N VAL A 55 -18.65 3.63 0.97
CA VAL A 55 -17.52 4.05 1.80
C VAL A 55 -17.35 3.14 3.02
N ASP A 56 -18.45 2.63 3.58
CA ASP A 56 -18.42 1.75 4.75
C ASP A 56 -17.73 0.41 4.45
N GLU A 57 -17.78 -0.06 3.20
CA GLU A 57 -17.12 -1.30 2.77
C GLU A 57 -15.60 -1.11 2.56
N LEU A 58 -15.14 0.13 2.38
CA LEU A 58 -13.71 0.45 2.24
C LEU A 58 -12.96 0.34 3.57
N GLU A 59 -13.62 0.55 4.72
CA GLU A 59 -12.99 0.40 6.04
C GLU A 59 -12.55 -1.04 6.31
N THR A 60 -13.29 -2.02 5.77
CA THR A 60 -12.95 -3.45 5.90
C THR A 60 -11.89 -3.91 4.91
N ARG A 61 -11.56 -3.08 3.91
CA ARG A 61 -10.70 -3.40 2.76
C ARG A 61 -9.56 -2.37 2.66
N PRO A 62 -8.57 -2.44 3.56
CA PRO A 62 -7.50 -1.43 3.66
C PRO A 62 -6.64 -1.33 2.39
N GLU A 63 -6.62 -2.36 1.54
CA GLU A 63 -5.85 -2.36 0.29
C GLU A 63 -6.54 -1.57 -0.84
N VAL A 64 -7.80 -1.13 -0.65
CA VAL A 64 -8.62 -0.39 -1.65
C VAL A 64 -8.95 1.03 -1.15
N GLN A 65 -8.56 1.36 0.07
CA GLN A 65 -8.81 2.69 0.65
C GLN A 65 -7.90 3.73 -0.03
N ILE A 66 -8.51 4.74 -0.66
CA ILE A 66 -7.85 5.84 -1.38
C ILE A 66 -7.65 7.03 -0.44
#